data_AF-A0A0M8SUI0-F1
#
_entry.id   AF-A0A0M8SUI0-F1
#
_cell.length_a   1.000
_cell.length_b   1.000
_cell.length_c   1.000
_cell.angle_alpha   90.00
_cell.angle_beta   90.00
_cell.angle_gamma   90.00
#
_symmetry.space_group_name_H-M   'P 1'
#
loop_
_entity.id
_entity.type
_entity.pdbx_description
1 polymer ?
#
loop_
_entity_poly.entity_id
_entity_poly.type
_entity_poly.pdbx_seq_one_letter_code
_entity_poly.pdbx_strand_id
1 'polypeptide(L)' 'WDNLNVHRSADIRDYAAEHDWLTIVQLPSYSPDLNPVEGICSLLRRAVTANIVFADRDHHVRAVRSGLRRI' A
#
# COMPACT_ATOMS: atom_id res chain seq x y z
N TRP A 1 5.86 4.19 -5.38
CA TRP A 1 4.42 4.18 -5.05
C TRP A 1 3.66 4.86 -6.16
N ASP A 2 2.33 4.93 -6.08
CA ASP A 2 1.54 5.65 -7.07
C ASP A 2 1.87 7.16 -7.10
N ASN A 3 1.30 7.86 -8.08
CA ASN A 3 1.60 9.26 -8.35
C ASN A 3 0.77 10.24 -7.51
N LEU A 4 0.24 9.81 -6.35
CA LEU A 4 -0.49 10.70 -5.45
C LEU A 4 0.38 11.89 -5.05
N ASN A 5 -0.18 13.10 -5.04
CA ASN A 5 0.58 14.34 -4.85
C ASN A 5 1.44 14.34 -3.57
N VAL A 6 0.97 13.70 -2.49
CA VAL A 6 1.73 13.56 -1.24
C VAL A 6 3.01 12.75 -1.42
N HIS A 7 3.03 11.73 -2.30
CA HIS A 7 4.24 10.94 -2.60
C HIS A 7 5.26 11.71 -3.44
N ARG A 8 4.88 12.87 -3.99
CA ARG A 8 5.71 13.70 -4.87
C ARG A 8 6.08 15.05 -4.26
N SER A 9 5.71 15.28 -2.99
CA SER A 9 5.97 16.53 -2.27
C SER A 9 7.47 16.77 -2.09
N ALA A 10 7.84 18.02 -1.79
CA ALA A 10 9.21 18.37 -1.44
C ALA A 10 9.68 17.60 -0.21
N ASP A 11 8.87 17.57 0.85
CA ASP A 11 9.18 16.88 2.10
C ASP A 11 9.57 15.41 1.90
N ILE A 12 8.90 14.67 1.00
CA ILE A 12 9.24 13.28 0.70
C ILE A 12 10.57 13.15 -0.04
N ARG A 13 10.89 14.11 -0.92
CA ARG A 13 12.17 14.13 -1.65
C ARG A 13 13.32 14.48 -0.72
N ASP A 14 13.11 15.43 0.17
CA ASP A 14 14.10 15.85 1.15
C ASP A 14 14.41 14.70 2.12
N TYR A 15 13.36 14.01 2.62
CA TYR A 15 13.51 12.80 3.42
C TYR A 15 14.31 11.71 2.70
N ALA A 16 14.03 11.47 1.41
CA ALA A 16 14.78 10.49 0.64
C ALA A 16 16.25 10.91 0.41
N ALA A 17 16.53 12.21 0.24
CA ALA A 17 17.88 12.72 0.07
C ALA A 17 18.74 12.56 1.35
N GLU A 18 18.11 12.55 2.53
CA GLU A 18 18.78 12.29 3.82
C GLU A 18 19.10 10.79 4.05
N HIS A 19 18.59 9.90 3.20
CA HIS A 19 18.69 8.44 3.37
C HIS A 19 19.29 7.76 2.14
N ASP A 20 20.59 7.50 2.17
CA ASP A 20 21.37 6.85 1.11
C ASP A 20 20.86 5.46 0.69
N TRP A 21 20.19 4.74 1.59
CA TRP A 21 19.58 3.44 1.35
C TRP A 21 18.22 3.53 0.62
N LEU A 22 17.62 4.71 0.49
CA LEU A 22 16.26 4.88 -0.05
C LEU A 22 16.30 5.44 -1.48
N THR A 23 15.87 4.63 -2.45
CA THR A 23 15.67 5.08 -3.83
C THR A 23 14.18 5.13 -4.14
N ILE A 24 13.67 6.31 -4.54
CA ILE A 24 12.29 6.48 -5.00
C ILE A 24 12.24 6.29 -6.53
N VAL A 25 11.46 5.31 -6.97
CA VAL A 25 11.15 5.09 -8.40
C VAL A 25 9.76 5.64 -8.70
N GLN A 26 9.70 6.59 -9.63
CA GLN A 26 8.44 7.15 -10.14
C GLN A 26 7.86 6.23 -11.22
N LEU A 27 6.67 5.70 -10.99
CA LEU A 27 5.97 4.86 -11.97
C LEU A 27 5.24 5.74 -13.01
N PRO A 28 4.99 5.22 -14.24
CA PRO A 28 4.09 5.88 -15.19
C PRO A 28 2.70 6.09 -14.58
N SER A 29 2.01 7.14 -15.02
CA SER A 29 0.66 7.42 -14.56
C SER A 29 -0.30 6.30 -14.96
N TYR A 30 -1.21 5.94 -14.06
CA TYR A 30 -2.21 4.89 -14.26
C TYR A 30 -1.65 3.50 -14.57
N SER A 31 -0.50 3.14 -13.97
CA SER A 31 0.08 1.80 -14.05
C SER A 31 -0.05 1.00 -12.74
N PRO A 32 -1.28 0.61 -12.32
CA PRO A 32 -1.48 -0.15 -11.09
C PRO A 32 -0.85 -1.55 -11.15
N ASP A 33 -0.70 -2.11 -12.35
CA ASP A 33 -0.04 -3.37 -12.64
C ASP A 33 1.45 -3.38 -12.27
N LEU A 34 2.09 -2.20 -12.27
CA LEU A 34 3.49 -2.04 -11.86
C LEU A 34 3.65 -1.73 -10.37
N ASN A 35 2.54 -1.48 -9.65
CA ASN A 35 2.57 -1.15 -8.23
C ASN A 35 2.29 -2.40 -7.38
N PRO A 36 3.30 -3.01 -6.73
CA PRO A 36 3.13 -4.29 -6.04
C PRO A 36 2.11 -4.24 -4.88
N VAL A 37 1.91 -3.06 -4.27
CA VAL A 37 0.92 -2.90 -3.20
C VAL A 37 -0.52 -3.14 -3.70
N GLU A 38 -0.80 -2.81 -4.97
CA GLU A 38 -2.12 -3.05 -5.57
C GLU A 38 -2.41 -4.55 -5.69
N GLY A 39 -1.38 -5.36 -6.01
CA GLY A 39 -1.47 -6.82 -6.03
C GLY A 39 -1.81 -7.39 -4.66
N ILE A 40 -1.10 -6.95 -3.61
CA ILE A 40 -1.36 -7.37 -2.22
C ILE A 40 -2.79 -6.96 -1.80
N CYS A 41 -3.20 -5.73 -2.10
CA CYS A 41 -4.55 -5.25 -1.82
C CYS A 41 -5.63 -6.08 -2.53
N SER A 42 -5.39 -6.48 -3.78
CA SER A 42 -6.28 -7.37 -4.54
C SER A 42 -6.43 -8.75 -3.87
N LEU A 43 -5.32 -9.35 -3.43
CA LEU A 43 -5.32 -10.62 -2.71
C LEU A 43 -6.05 -10.52 -1.37
N LEU A 44 -5.76 -9.50 -0.57
CA LEU A 44 -6.45 -9.25 0.70
C LEU A 44 -7.94 -9.04 0.50
N ARG A 45 -8.34 -8.29 -0.54
CA ARG A 45 -9.75 -8.07 -0.84
C ARG A 45 -10.47 -9.38 -1.10
N ARG A 46 -9.88 -10.26 -1.90
CA ARG A 46 -10.46 -11.56 -2.26
C ARG A 46 -10.48 -12.56 -1.09
N ALA A 47 -9.40 -12.61 -0.32
CA ALA A 47 -9.21 -13.65 0.70
C ALA A 47 -9.70 -13.27 2.11
N VAL A 48 -9.80 -11.97 2.41
CA VAL A 48 -9.98 -11.48 3.79
C VAL A 48 -11.20 -10.58 3.93
N THR A 49 -11.47 -9.68 2.98
CA THR A 49 -12.46 -8.61 3.20
C THR A 49 -13.70 -8.72 2.31
N ALA A 50 -13.73 -9.65 1.35
CA ALA A 50 -14.88 -9.82 0.46
C ALA A 50 -16.11 -10.28 1.27
N ASN A 51 -17.21 -9.52 1.15
CA ASN A 51 -18.50 -9.83 1.76
C ASN A 51 -18.48 -9.98 3.30
N ILE A 52 -17.52 -9.34 3.98
CA ILE A 52 -17.44 -9.33 5.44
C ILE A 52 -17.84 -7.94 5.97
N VAL A 53 -18.77 -7.92 6.91
CA VAL A 53 -19.05 -6.74 7.73
C VAL A 53 -18.19 -6.84 9.00
N PHE A 54 -17.31 -5.87 9.20
CA PHE A 54 -16.50 -5.79 10.41
C PHE A 54 -17.27 -5.06 11.51
N ALA A 55 -17.28 -5.64 12.71
CA ALA A 55 -17.93 -5.07 13.88
C ALA A 55 -17.35 -3.71 14.31
N ASP A 56 -16.03 -3.54 14.16
CA ASP A 56 -15.31 -2.33 14.50
C ASP A 56 -13.97 -2.25 13.72
N ARG A 57 -13.27 -1.14 13.91
CA ARG A 57 -11.96 -0.90 13.28
C ARG A 57 -10.92 -1.94 13.70
N ASP A 58 -10.91 -2.38 14.95
CA ASP A 58 -9.89 -3.29 15.45
C ASP A 58 -10.10 -4.71 14.93
N HIS A 59 -11.35 -5.14 14.76
CA HIS A 59 -11.69 -6.37 14.06
C HIS A 59 -11.17 -6.33 12.62
N HIS A 60 -11.39 -5.24 11.88
CA HIS A 60 -10.84 -5.07 10.53
C HIS A 60 -9.30 -5.16 10.52
N VAL A 61 -8.62 -4.43 11.41
CA VAL A 61 -7.15 -4.44 11.51
C VAL A 61 -6.61 -5.84 11.84
N ARG A 62 -7.24 -6.57 12.78
CA ARG A 62 -6.85 -7.95 13.13
C ARG A 62 -7.03 -8.91 11.95
N ALA A 63 -8.13 -8.78 11.19
CA ALA A 63 -8.39 -9.58 10.01
C ALA A 63 -7.33 -9.33 8.92
N VAL A 64 -7.07 -8.06 8.58
CA VAL A 64 -6.06 -7.69 7.58
C VAL A 64 -4.66 -8.16 8.00
N ARG A 65 -4.25 -7.95 9.26
CA ARG A 65 -2.95 -8.42 9.76
C ARG A 65 -2.80 -9.95 9.68
N SER A 66 -3.87 -10.68 10.00
CA SER A 66 -3.86 -12.14 9.93
C SER A 66 -3.88 -12.65 8.49
N GLY A 67 -4.56 -11.95 7.60
CA GLY A 67 -4.54 -12.21 6.16
C GLY A 67 -3.18 -11.96 5.53
N LEU A 68 -2.53 -10.84 5.86
CA LEU A 68 -1.17 -10.51 5.40
C LEU A 68 -0.12 -11.55 5.83
N ARG A 69 -0.30 -12.22 6.98
CA ARG A 69 0.60 -13.29 7.43
C ARG A 69 0.45 -14.60 6.64
N ARG A 70 -0.60 -14.72 5.82
CA ARG A 70 -0.96 -15.92 5.06
C ARG A 70 -0.73 -15.77 3.55
N ILE A 71 -0.47 -14.55 3.10
CA ILE A 71 -0.05 -14.21 1.74
C ILE A 71 1.47 -14.21 1.74
#